data_AF-A0A5B9DED5-F1
#
_entry.id   AF-A0A5B9DED5-F1
#
_cell.length_a   1.000
_cell.length_b   1.000
_cell.length_c   1.000
_cell.angle_alpha   90.00
_cell.angle_beta   90.00
_cell.angle_gamma   90.00
#
_symmetry.space_group_name_H-M   'P 1'
#
loop_
_entity.id
_entity.type
_entity.pdbx_description
1 polymer ?
#
loop_
_entity_poly.entity_id
_entity_poly.type
_entity_poly.pdbx_seq_one_letter_code
_entity_poly.pdbx_strand_id
1 'polypeptide(L)'
;MLIKYFYGILHHGNKNRNTQLVFNNICRIKFKGSRGKITVGDEMLKIPKKEAEAVEEFHSFDAKFRVYRGHIITLELLHSNLRQLPDNFTNLKYLLDLNLSNNQLMSLPDDIENLRYLKRLYLRKNRIKTLPESLGNLAFLERLNLNENKILSLPENFGNLTRLEDFDIERNRLTVVPESIGNLKNLEILNLTENNLDTLPNTIGNLSTLRILAVSDNQLTSLPENFGNITSLQRLYLNRNKLTTLPTSFRNLVNLKILNLGKNFLTNIPEYIDNFEKLFELNLYDNLLSSPPQNFKTLENFSLLNIQGNPIRTLPKYLIKMYSEARLILTNEFLTKKGEKHTYFEEQSDIEKLYKYYEKSPKALATQYISSPASLTEDERERLVFEASSSEIKILENNVPSNDAVLEMIRDKRTYNLPNGLKIYL
;
A
#
# COMPACT_ATOMS: atom_id res chain seq x y z
N MET A 1 30.25 3.05 -9.91
CA MET A 1 30.29 4.32 -10.66
C MET A 1 28.91 4.91 -11.01
N LEU A 2 27.81 4.14 -11.05
CA LEU A 2 26.43 4.66 -11.25
C LEU A 2 25.77 5.25 -9.99
N ILE A 3 26.17 4.82 -8.78
CA ILE A 3 25.60 5.32 -7.50
C ILE A 3 26.15 6.70 -7.10
N LYS A 4 27.42 7.02 -7.46
CA LYS A 4 28.00 8.36 -7.22
C LYS A 4 27.48 9.45 -8.18
N TYR A 5 26.73 9.09 -9.23
CA TYR A 5 26.16 10.04 -10.18
C TYR A 5 24.83 10.67 -9.69
N PHE A 6 24.17 10.06 -8.70
CA PHE A 6 22.89 10.57 -8.17
C PHE A 6 23.03 11.45 -6.92
N TYR A 7 24.11 11.33 -6.14
CA TYR A 7 24.33 12.17 -4.95
C TYR A 7 25.01 13.52 -5.22
N GLY A 8 25.57 13.74 -6.41
CA GLY A 8 26.21 15.01 -6.79
C GLY A 8 25.26 16.11 -7.31
N ILE A 9 23.95 15.85 -7.41
CA ILE A 9 22.99 16.72 -8.13
C ILE A 9 22.27 17.72 -7.19
N LEU A 10 22.49 17.65 -5.87
CA LEU A 10 21.87 18.60 -4.92
C LEU A 10 22.70 19.86 -4.64
N HIS A 11 23.97 19.98 -5.08
CA HIS A 11 24.82 21.09 -4.60
C HIS A 11 25.75 21.82 -5.57
N HIS A 12 25.72 21.56 -6.89
CA HIS A 12 26.45 22.45 -7.80
C HIS A 12 25.58 22.93 -8.95
N GLY A 13 25.17 24.20 -8.82
CA GLY A 13 24.65 24.99 -9.92
C GLY A 13 25.66 25.01 -11.04
N ASN A 14 25.28 24.46 -12.19
CA ASN A 14 26.01 24.65 -13.42
C ASN A 14 25.05 25.09 -14.54
N LYS A 15 25.38 26.24 -15.11
CA LYS A 15 24.58 27.06 -16.02
C LYS A 15 24.50 26.46 -17.43
N ASN A 16 23.83 25.33 -17.61
CA ASN A 16 23.41 24.89 -18.95
C ASN A 16 21.89 25.06 -19.10
N ARG A 17 21.51 26.11 -19.84
CA ARG A 17 20.14 26.59 -20.10
C ARG A 17 19.22 25.63 -20.90
N ASN A 18 19.64 24.39 -21.19
CA ASN A 18 18.85 23.43 -21.98
C ASN A 18 18.38 22.20 -21.20
N THR A 19 18.55 22.19 -19.88
CA THR A 19 18.21 21.03 -19.02
C THR A 19 17.64 21.48 -17.69
N GLN A 20 16.76 22.48 -17.69
CA GLN A 20 15.93 22.73 -16.53
C GLN A 20 14.87 21.64 -16.45
N LEU A 21 14.90 20.90 -15.35
CA LEU A 21 13.83 20.00 -14.92
C LEU A 21 12.54 20.79 -14.89
N VAL A 22 11.63 20.53 -15.84
CA VAL A 22 10.30 21.10 -15.80
C VAL A 22 9.50 20.34 -14.75
N PHE A 23 9.56 20.81 -13.52
CA PHE A 23 8.72 20.35 -12.42
C PHE A 23 7.32 20.96 -12.56
N ASN A 24 6.31 20.09 -12.71
CA ASN A 24 4.90 20.35 -12.41
C ASN A 24 4.07 21.25 -13.36
N ASN A 25 4.25 21.17 -14.68
CA ASN A 25 3.28 21.78 -15.61
C ASN A 25 2.27 20.75 -16.14
N ILE A 26 0.98 21.11 -16.13
CA ILE A 26 -0.05 20.51 -16.98
C ILE A 26 0.32 20.85 -18.42
N CYS A 27 0.65 19.85 -19.24
CA CYS A 27 1.18 20.07 -20.57
C CYS A 27 0.20 19.60 -21.62
N ARG A 28 -0.55 20.53 -22.24
CA ARG A 28 -1.21 20.25 -23.51
C ARG A 28 -0.14 20.09 -24.58
N ILE A 29 0.12 18.86 -25.01
CA ILE A 29 1.05 18.56 -26.09
C ILE A 29 0.55 19.26 -27.35
N LYS A 30 1.17 20.40 -27.70
CA LYS A 30 0.96 21.06 -29.00
C LYS A 30 2.12 20.73 -29.91
N PHE A 31 1.87 19.92 -30.93
CA PHE A 31 2.81 19.68 -32.02
C PHE A 31 2.84 20.91 -32.94
N LYS A 32 3.98 21.58 -33.05
CA LYS A 32 4.22 22.62 -34.07
C LYS A 32 5.36 22.19 -34.98
N GLY A 33 5.02 21.91 -36.24
CA GLY A 33 5.98 21.57 -37.30
C GLY A 33 6.34 20.09 -37.37
N SER A 34 6.93 19.69 -38.48
CA SER A 34 7.30 18.31 -38.79
C SER A 34 8.31 17.74 -37.78
N ARG A 35 7.83 16.84 -36.90
CA ARG A 35 8.55 15.74 -36.22
C ARG A 35 9.54 16.13 -35.10
N GLY A 36 9.16 15.90 -33.84
CA GLY A 36 10.11 15.71 -32.71
C GLY A 36 10.24 16.86 -31.69
N LYS A 37 9.24 17.72 -31.56
CA LYS A 37 9.22 18.83 -30.58
C LYS A 37 7.88 18.80 -29.83
N ILE A 38 7.93 18.73 -28.51
CA ILE A 38 6.75 18.88 -27.65
C ILE A 38 6.82 20.25 -26.99
N THR A 39 5.71 20.98 -26.99
CA THR A 39 5.63 22.27 -26.29
C THR A 39 5.06 22.04 -24.88
N VAL A 40 5.76 22.52 -23.86
CA VAL A 40 5.36 22.52 -22.46
C VAL A 40 5.16 23.97 -22.01
N GLY A 41 3.89 24.40 -21.89
CA GLY A 41 3.60 25.83 -21.74
C GLY A 41 4.07 26.60 -22.98
N ASP A 42 4.97 27.56 -22.80
CA ASP A 42 5.62 28.33 -23.87
C ASP A 42 6.99 27.77 -24.28
N GLU A 43 7.52 26.78 -23.56
CA GLU A 43 8.85 26.21 -23.83
C GLU A 43 8.79 25.01 -24.76
N MET A 44 9.71 24.96 -25.71
CA MET A 44 9.82 23.88 -26.68
C MET A 44 10.84 22.84 -26.20
N LEU A 45 10.38 21.68 -25.76
CA LEU A 45 11.23 20.55 -25.38
C LEU A 45 11.52 19.66 -26.60
N LYS A 46 12.79 19.35 -26.78
CA LYS A 46 13.24 18.38 -27.79
C LYS A 46 13.29 17.00 -27.15
N ILE A 47 12.49 16.08 -27.66
CA ILE A 47 12.49 14.66 -27.27
C ILE A 47 12.72 13.77 -28.50
N PRO A 48 13.12 12.49 -28.33
CA PRO A 48 13.22 11.57 -29.44
C PRO A 48 11.90 11.46 -30.23
N LYS A 49 12.00 11.41 -31.56
CA LYS A 49 10.85 11.30 -32.47
C LYS A 49 9.90 10.16 -32.08
N LYS A 50 10.44 8.98 -31.73
CA LYS A 50 9.66 7.81 -31.33
C LYS A 50 8.86 8.02 -30.04
N GLU A 51 9.40 8.78 -29.08
CA GLU A 51 8.67 9.12 -27.86
C GLU A 51 7.57 10.14 -28.16
N ALA A 52 7.82 11.10 -29.05
CA ALA A 52 6.82 12.06 -29.49
C ALA A 52 5.64 11.37 -30.21
N GLU A 53 5.92 10.41 -31.08
CA GLU A 53 4.90 9.58 -31.75
C GLU A 53 4.11 8.71 -30.77
N ALA A 54 4.75 8.22 -29.69
CA ALA A 54 4.10 7.39 -28.67
C ALA A 54 3.09 8.15 -27.79
N VAL A 55 3.20 9.47 -27.73
CA VAL A 55 2.28 10.34 -26.96
C VAL A 55 1.44 11.25 -27.85
N GLU A 56 1.50 11.08 -29.17
CA GLU A 56 0.83 11.95 -30.13
C GLU A 56 -0.68 11.92 -29.93
N GLU A 57 -1.26 10.73 -29.83
CA GLU A 57 -2.69 10.53 -29.60
C GLU A 57 -3.20 11.13 -28.28
N PHE A 58 -2.30 11.45 -27.35
CA PHE A 58 -2.66 12.02 -26.06
C PHE A 58 -2.84 13.53 -26.07
N HIS A 59 -2.66 14.21 -27.22
CA HIS A 59 -2.81 15.66 -27.34
C HIS A 59 -4.22 16.17 -26.94
N SER A 60 -5.23 15.30 -26.99
CA SER A 60 -6.62 15.60 -26.66
C SER A 60 -6.95 15.39 -25.17
N PHE A 61 -6.02 14.79 -24.42
CA PHE A 61 -6.18 14.48 -23.01
C PHE A 61 -5.36 15.41 -22.11
N ASP A 62 -5.74 15.46 -20.83
CA ASP A 62 -4.98 16.18 -19.82
C ASP A 62 -3.76 15.35 -19.36
N ALA A 63 -2.83 15.14 -20.28
CA ALA A 63 -1.61 14.39 -20.04
C ALA A 63 -0.61 15.23 -19.23
N LYS A 64 -0.06 14.64 -18.17
CA LYS A 64 1.08 15.22 -17.44
C LYS A 64 2.29 14.34 -17.64
N PHE A 65 3.43 14.93 -17.95
CA PHE A 65 4.66 14.17 -18.09
C PHE A 65 5.84 14.96 -17.53
N ARG A 66 6.91 14.25 -17.18
CA ARG A 66 8.20 14.85 -16.82
C ARG A 66 9.25 14.36 -17.80
N VAL A 67 10.12 15.27 -18.21
CA VAL A 67 11.24 14.98 -19.11
C VAL A 67 12.55 15.15 -18.34
N TYR A 68 13.46 14.19 -18.50
CA TYR A 68 14.82 14.28 -17.99
C TYR A 68 15.81 13.96 -19.11
N ARG A 69 16.76 14.88 -19.34
CA ARG A 69 17.76 14.78 -20.42
C ARG A 69 17.14 14.46 -21.79
N GLY A 70 15.98 15.04 -22.08
CA GLY A 70 15.27 14.85 -23.35
C GLY A 70 14.40 13.59 -23.44
N HIS A 71 14.27 12.80 -22.37
CA HIS A 71 13.43 11.60 -22.36
C HIS A 71 12.25 11.73 -21.40
N ILE A 72 11.08 11.22 -21.79
CA ILE A 72 9.92 11.13 -20.91
C ILE A 72 10.20 10.07 -19.83
N ILE A 73 10.21 10.51 -18.58
CA ILE A 73 10.48 9.66 -17.41
C ILE A 73 9.25 9.44 -16.54
N THR A 74 8.23 10.30 -16.64
CA THR A 74 6.93 10.06 -16.00
C THR A 74 5.82 10.41 -16.96
N LEU A 75 4.72 9.65 -16.92
CA LEU A 75 3.50 9.93 -17.68
C LEU A 75 2.28 9.64 -16.80
N GLU A 76 1.39 10.61 -16.71
CA GLU A 76 0.13 10.54 -16.01
C GLU A 76 -0.99 10.94 -16.98
N LEU A 77 -1.94 10.03 -17.17
CA LEU A 77 -3.13 10.20 -18.00
C LEU A 77 -4.32 9.71 -17.20
N LEU A 78 -4.89 10.59 -16.38
CA LEU A 78 -6.02 10.26 -15.51
C LEU A 78 -7.33 10.70 -16.14
N HIS A 79 -8.40 9.92 -15.96
CA HIS A 79 -9.75 10.33 -16.35
C HIS A 79 -9.92 10.66 -17.85
N SER A 80 -9.11 10.03 -18.70
CA SER A 80 -9.06 10.31 -20.14
C SER A 80 -10.01 9.45 -20.97
N ASN A 81 -10.81 8.58 -20.34
CA ASN A 81 -11.65 7.57 -21.02
C ASN A 81 -10.86 6.68 -22.00
N LEU A 82 -9.55 6.53 -21.79
CA LEU A 82 -8.66 5.82 -22.69
C LEU A 82 -9.02 4.33 -22.74
N ARG A 83 -9.35 3.81 -23.92
CA ARG A 83 -9.75 2.39 -24.08
C ARG A 83 -8.59 1.46 -24.43
N GLN A 84 -7.57 1.99 -25.09
CA GLN A 84 -6.36 1.29 -25.48
C GLN A 84 -5.18 2.26 -25.49
N LEU A 85 -3.96 1.74 -25.33
CA LEU A 85 -2.75 2.50 -25.55
C LEU A 85 -2.37 2.43 -27.05
N PRO A 86 -1.66 3.44 -27.60
CA PRO A 86 -1.13 3.38 -28.96
C PRO A 86 -0.17 2.20 -29.14
N ASP A 87 -0.12 1.60 -30.34
CA ASP A 87 0.73 0.43 -30.64
C ASP A 87 2.22 0.69 -30.37
N ASN A 88 2.65 1.95 -30.50
CA ASN A 88 4.03 2.38 -30.33
C ASN A 88 4.31 2.93 -28.91
N PHE A 89 3.38 2.78 -27.96
CA PHE A 89 3.44 3.34 -26.61
C PHE A 89 4.71 2.91 -25.85
N THR A 90 5.13 1.66 -26.05
CA THR A 90 6.31 1.06 -25.41
C THR A 90 7.65 1.62 -25.90
N ASN A 91 7.63 2.57 -26.85
CA ASN A 91 8.82 3.37 -27.21
C ASN A 91 9.25 4.33 -26.09
N LEU A 92 8.43 4.56 -25.06
CA LEU A 92 8.77 5.32 -23.85
C LEU A 92 9.73 4.54 -22.93
N LYS A 93 10.87 4.10 -23.47
CA LYS A 93 11.79 3.14 -22.81
C LYS A 93 12.37 3.63 -21.48
N TYR A 94 12.43 4.94 -21.28
CA TYR A 94 13.00 5.59 -20.09
C TYR A 94 11.96 5.90 -19.01
N LEU A 95 10.71 5.47 -19.21
CA LEU A 95 9.64 5.71 -18.26
C LEU A 95 9.94 5.02 -16.93
N LEU A 96 9.86 5.79 -15.84
CA LEU A 96 10.04 5.35 -14.46
C LEU A 96 8.69 5.22 -13.77
N ASP A 97 7.79 6.19 -13.99
CA ASP A 97 6.46 6.22 -13.38
C ASP A 97 5.38 6.36 -14.46
N LEU A 98 4.46 5.41 -14.51
CA LEU A 98 3.30 5.42 -15.40
C LEU A 98 2.02 5.36 -14.59
N ASN A 99 1.17 6.37 -14.73
CA ASN A 99 -0.15 6.41 -14.11
C ASN A 99 -1.24 6.56 -15.17
N LEU A 100 -1.99 5.49 -15.38
CA LEU A 100 -3.11 5.38 -16.31
C LEU A 100 -4.43 5.12 -15.55
N SER A 101 -4.48 5.49 -14.28
CA SER A 101 -5.64 5.24 -13.43
C SER A 101 -6.89 5.98 -13.91
N ASN A 102 -8.07 5.43 -13.61
CA ASN A 102 -9.37 5.98 -13.98
C ASN A 102 -9.56 6.13 -15.50
N ASN A 103 -9.27 5.07 -16.25
CA ASN A 103 -9.52 5.00 -17.70
C ASN A 103 -10.46 3.83 -18.03
N GLN A 104 -10.50 3.42 -19.29
CA GLN A 104 -11.31 2.30 -19.77
C GLN A 104 -10.43 1.21 -20.42
N LEU A 105 -9.14 1.14 -20.04
CA LEU A 105 -8.17 0.23 -20.65
C LEU A 105 -8.64 -1.21 -20.47
N MET A 106 -8.63 -1.97 -21.56
CA MET A 106 -9.04 -3.38 -21.55
C MET A 106 -7.86 -4.35 -21.44
N SER A 107 -6.67 -3.90 -21.80
CA SER A 107 -5.42 -4.67 -21.77
C SER A 107 -4.22 -3.72 -21.67
N LEU A 108 -3.06 -4.29 -21.37
CA LEU A 108 -1.75 -3.68 -21.60
C LEU A 108 -1.17 -4.19 -22.93
N PRO A 109 -0.23 -3.47 -23.55
CA PRO A 109 0.53 -3.97 -24.70
C PRO A 109 1.28 -5.26 -24.37
N ASP A 110 1.30 -6.21 -25.31
CA ASP A 110 2.00 -7.49 -25.14
C ASP A 110 3.51 -7.33 -24.98
N ASP A 111 4.07 -6.20 -25.40
CA ASP A 111 5.50 -5.87 -25.34
C ASP A 111 5.83 -4.88 -24.20
N ILE A 112 5.04 -4.86 -23.12
CA ILE A 112 5.23 -3.94 -21.98
C ILE A 112 6.63 -4.07 -21.37
N GLU A 113 7.35 -5.19 -21.55
CA GLU A 113 8.73 -5.37 -21.07
C GLU A 113 9.73 -4.36 -21.68
N ASN A 114 9.35 -3.69 -22.78
CA ASN A 114 10.13 -2.62 -23.38
C ASN A 114 10.26 -1.38 -22.48
N LEU A 115 9.36 -1.21 -21.49
CA LEU A 115 9.45 -0.18 -20.44
C LEU A 115 10.46 -0.60 -19.34
N ARG A 116 11.70 -0.88 -19.75
CA ARG A 116 12.72 -1.59 -18.94
C ARG A 116 13.12 -0.91 -17.64
N TYR A 117 12.86 0.39 -17.49
CA TYR A 117 13.18 1.15 -16.28
C TYR A 117 11.95 1.46 -15.41
N LEU A 118 10.78 0.93 -15.77
CA LEU A 118 9.53 1.23 -15.07
C LEU A 118 9.61 0.73 -13.63
N LYS A 119 9.40 1.66 -12.70
CA LYS A 119 9.40 1.43 -11.25
C LYS A 119 7.99 1.42 -10.69
N ARG A 120 7.09 2.24 -11.23
CA ARG A 120 5.74 2.41 -10.71
C ARG A 120 4.73 2.36 -11.84
N LEU A 121 3.78 1.44 -11.72
CA LEU A 121 2.69 1.28 -12.67
C LEU A 121 1.36 1.34 -11.93
N TYR A 122 0.58 2.39 -12.22
CA TYR A 122 -0.74 2.60 -11.63
C TYR A 122 -1.81 2.49 -12.71
N LEU A 123 -2.72 1.53 -12.53
CA LEU A 123 -3.78 1.15 -13.46
C LEU A 123 -5.13 1.04 -12.75
N ARG A 124 -5.28 1.65 -11.57
CA ARG A 124 -6.51 1.70 -10.77
C ARG A 124 -7.72 2.05 -11.63
N LYS A 125 -8.88 1.43 -11.40
CA LYS A 125 -10.15 1.80 -12.05
C LYS A 125 -10.04 1.77 -13.57
N ASN A 126 -9.73 0.60 -14.11
CA ASN A 126 -9.75 0.33 -15.55
C ASN A 126 -10.67 -0.87 -15.84
N ARG A 127 -10.57 -1.48 -17.03
CA ARG A 127 -11.39 -2.64 -17.45
C ARG A 127 -10.51 -3.84 -17.83
N ILE A 128 -9.29 -3.89 -17.30
CA ILE A 128 -8.29 -4.91 -17.66
C ILE A 128 -8.78 -6.27 -17.20
N LYS A 129 -8.78 -7.25 -18.11
CA LYS A 129 -9.18 -8.63 -17.83
C LYS A 129 -8.01 -9.60 -17.73
N THR A 130 -6.98 -9.36 -18.52
CA THR A 130 -5.78 -10.19 -18.64
C THR A 130 -4.55 -9.30 -18.56
N LEU A 131 -3.49 -9.82 -17.96
CA LEU A 131 -2.17 -9.21 -17.96
C LEU A 131 -1.28 -10.00 -18.92
N PRO A 132 -0.44 -9.34 -19.73
CA PRO A 132 0.48 -10.05 -20.61
C PRO A 132 1.60 -10.70 -19.79
N GLU A 133 2.11 -11.86 -20.23
CA GLU A 133 3.24 -12.55 -19.59
C GLU A 133 4.49 -11.66 -19.52
N SER A 134 4.66 -10.75 -20.47
CA SER A 134 5.74 -9.76 -20.46
C SER A 134 5.74 -8.83 -19.25
N LEU A 135 4.61 -8.68 -18.53
CA LEU A 135 4.56 -7.92 -17.29
C LEU A 135 5.58 -8.44 -16.28
N GLY A 136 5.75 -9.76 -16.17
CA GLY A 136 6.73 -10.38 -15.27
C GLY A 136 8.19 -10.01 -15.59
N ASN A 137 8.47 -9.46 -16.78
CA ASN A 137 9.81 -9.08 -17.19
C ASN A 137 10.21 -7.64 -16.79
N LEU A 138 9.33 -6.89 -16.10
CA LEU A 138 9.63 -5.56 -15.57
C LEU A 138 10.53 -5.63 -14.31
N ALA A 139 11.80 -5.97 -14.50
CA ALA A 139 12.76 -6.26 -13.43
C ALA A 139 13.04 -5.11 -12.44
N PHE A 140 12.61 -3.88 -12.76
CA PHE A 140 12.76 -2.69 -11.92
C PHE A 140 11.48 -2.24 -11.24
N LEU A 141 10.36 -2.96 -11.43
CA LEU A 141 9.08 -2.58 -10.87
C LEU A 141 9.10 -2.73 -9.34
N GLU A 142 8.85 -1.62 -8.65
CA GLU A 142 8.82 -1.48 -7.19
C GLU A 142 7.37 -1.40 -6.69
N ARG A 143 6.47 -0.78 -7.47
CA ARG A 143 5.04 -0.63 -7.13
C ARG A 143 4.12 -0.93 -8.30
N LEU A 144 3.11 -1.76 -8.04
CA LEU A 144 2.09 -2.11 -9.02
C LEU A 144 0.70 -1.95 -8.38
N ASN A 145 -0.11 -1.05 -8.94
CA ASN A 145 -1.51 -0.90 -8.54
C ASN A 145 -2.43 -1.27 -9.71
N LEU A 146 -3.21 -2.32 -9.52
CA LEU A 146 -4.17 -2.90 -10.44
C LEU A 146 -5.59 -2.89 -9.86
N ASN A 147 -5.84 -2.15 -8.77
CA ASN A 147 -7.11 -2.23 -8.07
C ASN A 147 -8.31 -1.76 -8.93
N GLU A 148 -9.51 -2.24 -8.62
CA GLU A 148 -10.75 -1.93 -9.34
C GLU A 148 -10.64 -2.20 -10.85
N ASN A 149 -10.26 -3.43 -11.21
CA ASN A 149 -10.22 -3.92 -12.59
C ASN A 149 -11.12 -5.16 -12.74
N LYS A 150 -10.88 -6.00 -13.76
CA LYS A 150 -11.62 -7.24 -14.02
C LYS A 150 -10.66 -8.43 -14.20
N ILE A 151 -9.49 -8.35 -13.57
CA ILE A 151 -8.40 -9.30 -13.77
C ILE A 151 -8.80 -10.68 -13.21
N LEU A 152 -8.63 -11.71 -14.02
CA LEU A 152 -8.99 -13.09 -13.70
C LEU A 152 -7.83 -13.90 -13.12
N SER A 153 -6.61 -13.61 -13.57
CA SER A 153 -5.40 -14.30 -13.14
C SER A 153 -4.17 -13.40 -13.26
N LEU A 154 -3.12 -13.75 -12.52
CA LEU A 154 -1.77 -13.24 -12.71
C LEU A 154 -0.99 -14.17 -13.67
N PRO A 155 -0.02 -13.64 -14.44
CA PRO A 155 0.83 -14.47 -15.29
C PRO A 155 1.68 -15.44 -14.47
N GLU A 156 2.05 -16.59 -15.02
CA GLU A 156 2.81 -17.61 -14.28
C GLU A 156 4.19 -17.11 -13.86
N ASN A 157 4.77 -16.19 -14.64
CA ASN A 157 6.06 -15.59 -14.36
C ASN A 157 5.99 -14.34 -13.44
N PHE A 158 4.84 -14.06 -12.80
CA PHE A 158 4.67 -12.86 -11.96
C PHE A 158 5.72 -12.75 -10.84
N GLY A 159 6.22 -13.90 -10.36
CA GLY A 159 7.31 -13.98 -9.39
C GLY A 159 8.66 -13.40 -9.84
N ASN A 160 8.83 -13.07 -11.13
CA ASN A 160 10.04 -12.46 -11.67
C ASN A 160 10.18 -10.97 -11.29
N LEU A 161 9.12 -10.34 -10.77
CA LEU A 161 9.10 -8.97 -10.26
C LEU A 161 9.83 -8.85 -8.92
N THR A 162 11.06 -9.35 -8.83
CA THR A 162 11.82 -9.52 -7.58
C THR A 162 12.07 -8.24 -6.78
N ARG A 163 11.86 -7.05 -7.36
CA ARG A 163 11.97 -5.75 -6.69
C ARG A 163 10.62 -5.18 -6.22
N LEU A 164 9.52 -5.88 -6.44
CA LEU A 164 8.19 -5.41 -6.06
C LEU A 164 8.10 -5.32 -4.53
N GLU A 165 7.76 -4.14 -4.04
CA GLU A 165 7.60 -3.80 -2.61
C GLU A 165 6.12 -3.65 -2.25
N ASP A 166 5.32 -3.12 -3.17
CA ASP A 166 3.91 -2.80 -2.98
C ASP A 166 3.10 -3.33 -4.16
N PHE A 167 2.19 -4.25 -3.85
CA PHE A 167 1.28 -4.82 -4.83
C PHE A 167 -0.17 -4.74 -4.36
N ASP A 168 -0.96 -3.97 -5.10
CA ASP A 168 -2.40 -3.81 -4.87
C ASP A 168 -3.21 -4.31 -6.08
N ILE A 169 -4.04 -5.32 -5.86
CA ILE A 169 -4.99 -5.86 -6.85
C ILE A 169 -6.38 -6.02 -6.23
N GLU A 170 -6.73 -5.15 -5.30
CA GLU A 170 -8.06 -5.10 -4.67
C GLU A 170 -9.17 -4.96 -5.72
N ARG A 171 -10.38 -5.48 -5.43
CA ARG A 171 -11.57 -5.32 -6.29
C ARG A 171 -11.34 -5.83 -7.71
N ASN A 172 -10.90 -7.08 -7.81
CA ASN A 172 -10.72 -7.80 -9.08
C ASN A 172 -11.53 -9.10 -9.05
N ARG A 173 -11.18 -10.08 -9.89
CA ARG A 173 -11.88 -11.35 -10.03
C ARG A 173 -10.90 -12.53 -9.97
N LEU A 174 -9.82 -12.37 -9.22
CA LEU A 174 -8.82 -13.42 -9.08
C LEU A 174 -9.43 -14.63 -8.37
N THR A 175 -9.28 -15.81 -8.96
CA THR A 175 -9.64 -17.09 -8.33
C THR A 175 -8.42 -17.80 -7.74
N VAL A 176 -7.22 -17.47 -8.21
CA VAL A 176 -5.96 -18.06 -7.75
C VAL A 176 -4.84 -17.02 -7.77
N VAL A 177 -3.89 -17.16 -6.83
CA VAL A 177 -2.59 -16.49 -6.88
C VAL A 177 -1.54 -17.54 -7.25
N PRO A 178 -0.69 -17.31 -8.27
CA PRO A 178 0.28 -18.30 -8.72
C PRO A 178 1.34 -18.59 -7.65
N GLU A 179 1.85 -19.82 -7.62
CA GLU A 179 2.93 -20.23 -6.71
C GLU A 179 4.20 -19.38 -6.87
N SER A 180 4.39 -18.71 -8.02
CA SER A 180 5.49 -17.78 -8.24
C SER A 180 5.47 -16.57 -7.28
N ILE A 181 4.33 -16.25 -6.65
CA ILE A 181 4.22 -15.11 -5.72
C ILE A 181 5.26 -15.18 -4.59
N GLY A 182 5.59 -16.38 -4.11
CA GLY A 182 6.57 -16.58 -3.05
C GLY A 182 8.02 -16.19 -3.41
N ASN A 183 8.27 -15.87 -4.68
CA ASN A 183 9.57 -15.35 -5.15
C ASN A 183 9.75 -13.85 -4.90
N LEU A 184 8.70 -13.12 -4.52
CA LEU A 184 8.74 -11.68 -4.29
C LEU A 184 9.35 -11.34 -2.91
N LYS A 185 10.67 -11.53 -2.78
CA LYS A 185 11.41 -11.40 -1.51
C LYS A 185 11.53 -9.99 -0.94
N ASN A 186 11.14 -8.97 -1.69
CA ASN A 186 11.11 -7.58 -1.25
C ASN A 186 9.67 -7.07 -1.01
N LEU A 187 8.65 -7.91 -1.19
CA LEU A 187 7.26 -7.49 -1.06
C LEU A 187 6.96 -7.17 0.41
N GLU A 188 6.56 -5.94 0.68
CA GLU A 188 6.20 -5.45 2.02
C GLU A 188 4.68 -5.33 2.20
N ILE A 189 3.97 -5.00 1.12
CA ILE A 189 2.52 -4.79 1.12
C ILE A 189 1.88 -5.61 0.00
N LEU A 190 0.90 -6.43 0.37
CA LEU A 190 0.08 -7.19 -0.57
C LEU A 190 -1.39 -7.01 -0.24
N ASN A 191 -2.15 -6.43 -1.18
CA ASN A 191 -3.59 -6.25 -1.09
C ASN A 191 -4.32 -7.09 -2.15
N LEU A 192 -5.04 -8.11 -1.69
CA LEU A 192 -5.85 -9.06 -2.44
C LEU A 192 -7.35 -8.92 -2.09
N THR A 193 -7.73 -7.85 -1.39
CA THR A 193 -9.09 -7.62 -0.89
C THR A 193 -10.13 -7.61 -2.00
N GLU A 194 -11.36 -8.07 -1.73
CA GLU A 194 -12.46 -8.08 -2.70
C GLU A 194 -12.09 -8.80 -4.02
N ASN A 195 -11.73 -10.08 -3.91
CA ASN A 195 -11.50 -11.00 -5.04
C ASN A 195 -12.33 -12.28 -4.88
N ASN A 196 -12.06 -13.32 -5.65
CA ASN A 196 -12.76 -14.61 -5.63
C ASN A 196 -11.83 -15.76 -5.20
N LEU A 197 -10.86 -15.48 -4.31
CA LEU A 197 -9.88 -16.47 -3.87
C LEU A 197 -10.50 -17.49 -2.93
N ASP A 198 -10.42 -18.78 -3.28
CA ASP A 198 -10.81 -19.90 -2.41
C ASP A 198 -9.63 -20.43 -1.58
N THR A 199 -8.40 -20.24 -2.06
CA THR A 199 -7.16 -20.63 -1.37
C THR A 199 -6.04 -19.60 -1.60
N LEU A 200 -4.99 -19.70 -0.77
CA LEU A 200 -3.70 -19.05 -1.03
C LEU A 200 -2.66 -20.13 -1.39
N PRO A 201 -1.70 -19.84 -2.29
CA PRO A 201 -0.65 -20.78 -2.66
C PRO A 201 0.22 -21.09 -1.44
N ASN A 202 0.78 -22.30 -1.39
CA ASN A 202 1.66 -22.67 -0.28
C ASN A 202 2.88 -21.73 -0.24
N THR A 203 3.40 -21.29 -1.37
CA THR A 203 4.55 -20.37 -1.39
C THR A 203 4.27 -18.99 -0.81
N ILE A 204 3.03 -18.62 -0.42
CA ILE A 204 2.76 -17.34 0.26
C ILE A 204 3.58 -17.19 1.54
N GLY A 205 3.86 -18.30 2.23
CA GLY A 205 4.73 -18.34 3.42
C GLY A 205 6.18 -17.92 3.16
N ASN A 206 6.60 -17.83 1.89
CA ASN A 206 7.96 -17.48 1.50
C ASN A 206 8.20 -15.96 1.40
N LEU A 207 7.18 -15.13 1.63
CA LEU A 207 7.24 -13.67 1.57
C LEU A 207 7.86 -13.08 2.85
N SER A 208 9.17 -13.27 3.03
CA SER A 208 9.90 -12.97 4.27
C SER A 208 9.97 -11.50 4.69
N THR A 209 9.60 -10.57 3.82
CA THR A 209 9.57 -9.12 4.11
C THR A 209 8.16 -8.56 4.27
N LEU A 210 7.12 -9.38 4.06
CA LEU A 210 5.74 -8.91 4.02
C LEU A 210 5.30 -8.42 5.40
N ARG A 211 4.87 -7.16 5.47
CA ARG A 211 4.43 -6.47 6.69
C ARG A 211 2.92 -6.32 6.75
N ILE A 212 2.28 -6.13 5.60
CA ILE A 212 0.85 -5.95 5.48
C ILE A 212 0.31 -6.92 4.46
N LEU A 213 -0.64 -7.76 4.89
CA LEU A 213 -1.39 -8.66 4.02
C LEU A 213 -2.88 -8.40 4.23
N ALA A 214 -3.56 -7.96 3.18
CA ALA A 214 -5.01 -7.80 3.16
C ALA A 214 -5.62 -8.78 2.16
N VAL A 215 -6.49 -9.67 2.65
CA VAL A 215 -7.18 -10.71 1.86
C VAL A 215 -8.66 -10.77 2.25
N SER A 216 -9.19 -9.64 2.70
CA SER A 216 -10.59 -9.53 3.13
C SER A 216 -11.54 -9.71 1.95
N ASP A 217 -12.80 -10.06 2.23
CA ASP A 217 -13.84 -10.18 1.20
C ASP A 217 -13.45 -11.14 0.07
N ASN A 218 -13.03 -12.35 0.47
CA ASN A 218 -12.71 -13.47 -0.40
C ASN A 218 -13.52 -14.71 0.04
N GLN A 219 -13.14 -15.90 -0.43
CA GLN A 219 -13.87 -17.14 -0.18
C GLN A 219 -12.99 -18.18 0.54
N LEU A 220 -11.91 -17.74 1.19
CA LEU A 220 -10.93 -18.63 1.81
C LEU A 220 -11.56 -19.52 2.88
N THR A 221 -11.43 -20.84 2.72
CA THR A 221 -11.87 -21.82 3.73
C THR A 221 -10.80 -22.18 4.74
N SER A 222 -9.53 -22.03 4.35
CA SER A 222 -8.35 -22.28 5.18
C SER A 222 -7.16 -21.42 4.74
N LEU A 223 -6.13 -21.37 5.59
CA LEU A 223 -4.81 -20.85 5.25
C LEU A 223 -3.82 -22.01 5.10
N PRO A 224 -2.78 -21.90 4.25
CA PRO A 224 -1.79 -22.97 4.09
C PRO A 224 -0.98 -23.18 5.38
N GLU A 225 -0.53 -24.41 5.63
CA GLU A 225 0.17 -24.77 6.88
C GLU A 225 1.47 -24.00 7.09
N ASN A 226 2.11 -23.46 6.05
CA ASN A 226 3.31 -22.64 6.16
C ASN A 226 3.03 -21.12 6.20
N PHE A 227 1.77 -20.70 6.35
CA PHE A 227 1.40 -19.28 6.47
C PHE A 227 2.12 -18.57 7.62
N GLY A 228 2.39 -19.27 8.72
CA GLY A 228 3.18 -18.78 9.84
C GLY A 228 4.65 -18.44 9.53
N ASN A 229 5.16 -18.80 8.35
CA ASN A 229 6.54 -18.48 7.96
C ASN A 229 6.74 -16.99 7.62
N ILE A 230 5.65 -16.22 7.46
CA ILE A 230 5.68 -14.77 7.23
C ILE A 230 5.92 -14.04 8.56
N THR A 231 7.06 -14.30 9.20
CA THR A 231 7.35 -13.80 10.55
C THR A 231 7.49 -12.28 10.61
N SER A 232 7.67 -11.60 9.48
CA SER A 232 7.69 -10.13 9.34
C SER A 232 6.32 -9.47 9.45
N LEU A 233 5.22 -10.24 9.41
CA LEU A 233 3.87 -9.71 9.27
C LEU A 233 3.45 -8.89 10.50
N GLN A 234 2.90 -7.71 10.26
CA GLN A 234 2.47 -6.75 11.28
C GLN A 234 0.97 -6.48 11.23
N ARG A 235 0.36 -6.52 10.05
CA ARG A 235 -1.07 -6.29 9.86
C ARG A 235 -1.64 -7.36 8.95
N LEU A 236 -2.66 -8.04 9.42
CA LEU A 236 -3.32 -9.12 8.70
C LEU A 236 -4.84 -8.91 8.70
N TYR A 237 -5.40 -8.74 7.51
CA TYR A 237 -6.84 -8.62 7.31
C TYR A 237 -7.35 -9.84 6.55
N LEU A 238 -8.19 -10.63 7.22
CA LEU A 238 -8.79 -11.87 6.74
C LEU A 238 -10.31 -11.85 6.93
N ASN A 239 -10.89 -10.69 7.24
CA ASN A 239 -12.32 -10.60 7.50
C ASN A 239 -13.16 -10.90 6.26
N ARG A 240 -14.40 -11.34 6.46
CA ARG A 240 -15.33 -11.67 5.36
C ARG A 240 -14.74 -12.76 4.45
N ASN A 241 -14.35 -13.87 5.07
CA ASN A 241 -13.93 -15.11 4.42
C ASN A 241 -14.78 -16.28 4.98
N LYS A 242 -14.36 -17.52 4.72
CA LYS A 242 -15.03 -18.74 5.17
C LYS A 242 -14.16 -19.57 6.12
N LEU A 243 -13.22 -18.95 6.82
CA LEU A 243 -12.27 -19.65 7.67
C LEU A 243 -12.98 -20.33 8.85
N THR A 244 -12.71 -21.61 9.06
CA THR A 244 -13.22 -22.38 10.20
C THR A 244 -12.17 -22.58 11.30
N THR A 245 -10.88 -22.51 10.94
CA THR A 245 -9.73 -22.69 11.83
C THR A 245 -8.53 -21.87 11.34
N LEU A 246 -7.50 -21.75 12.17
CA LEU A 246 -6.19 -21.21 11.81
C LEU A 246 -5.13 -22.32 11.87
N PRO A 247 -4.14 -22.35 10.96
CA PRO A 247 -3.10 -23.38 10.93
C PRO A 247 -2.19 -23.31 12.16
N THR A 248 -1.54 -24.41 12.50
CA THR A 248 -0.68 -24.47 13.71
C THR A 248 0.53 -23.53 13.64
N SER A 249 1.04 -23.28 12.43
CA SER A 249 2.16 -22.35 12.21
C SER A 249 1.81 -20.90 12.53
N PHE A 250 0.53 -20.54 12.60
CA PHE A 250 0.08 -19.17 12.88
C PHE A 250 0.67 -18.62 14.18
N ARG A 251 1.01 -19.50 15.14
CA ARG A 251 1.75 -19.19 16.38
C ARG A 251 3.08 -18.44 16.16
N ASN A 252 3.67 -18.54 14.97
CA ASN A 252 4.96 -17.93 14.64
C ASN A 252 4.85 -16.44 14.25
N LEU A 253 3.63 -15.91 14.07
CA LEU A 253 3.38 -14.53 13.65
C LEU A 253 3.52 -13.52 14.81
N VAL A 254 4.60 -13.64 15.58
CA VAL A 254 4.88 -12.88 16.82
C VAL A 254 5.03 -11.36 16.61
N ASN A 255 5.16 -10.90 15.36
CA ASN A 255 5.24 -9.49 15.02
C ASN A 255 3.88 -8.84 14.71
N LEU A 256 2.78 -9.61 14.73
CA LEU A 256 1.45 -9.09 14.46
C LEU A 256 1.05 -8.03 15.48
N LYS A 257 0.51 -6.94 14.94
CA LYS A 257 -0.01 -5.78 15.66
C LYS A 257 -1.52 -5.65 15.50
N ILE A 258 -2.00 -5.93 14.29
CA ILE A 258 -3.43 -5.92 13.95
C ILE A 258 -3.79 -7.25 13.31
N LEU A 259 -4.81 -7.90 13.84
CA LEU A 259 -5.40 -9.11 13.28
C LEU A 259 -6.91 -8.95 13.15
N ASN A 260 -7.41 -8.94 11.92
CA ASN A 260 -8.85 -8.91 11.65
C ASN A 260 -9.33 -10.22 11.02
N LEU A 261 -10.13 -10.97 11.77
CA LEU A 261 -10.71 -12.25 11.41
C LEU A 261 -12.25 -12.21 11.42
N GLY A 262 -12.84 -11.02 11.49
CA GLY A 262 -14.30 -10.91 11.60
C GLY A 262 -15.07 -11.43 10.38
N LYS A 263 -16.36 -11.76 10.54
CA LYS A 263 -17.19 -12.34 9.47
C LYS A 263 -16.52 -13.59 8.86
N ASN A 264 -16.22 -14.55 9.71
CA ASN A 264 -15.73 -15.89 9.35
C ASN A 264 -16.59 -16.95 10.09
N PHE A 265 -16.19 -18.22 10.03
CA PHE A 265 -16.88 -19.32 10.70
C PHE A 265 -16.02 -19.93 11.82
N LEU A 266 -15.18 -19.13 12.47
CA LEU A 266 -14.31 -19.60 13.55
C LEU A 266 -15.15 -20.01 14.75
N THR A 267 -14.96 -21.24 15.24
CA THR A 267 -15.65 -21.76 16.44
C THR A 267 -14.82 -21.59 17.71
N ASN A 268 -13.51 -21.44 17.56
CA ASN A 268 -12.56 -21.22 18.63
C ASN A 268 -11.40 -20.36 18.12
N ILE A 269 -10.74 -19.70 19.05
CA ILE A 269 -9.46 -19.02 18.82
C ILE A 269 -8.37 -19.83 19.52
N PRO A 270 -7.27 -20.19 18.83
CA PRO A 270 -6.19 -20.94 19.45
C PRO A 270 -5.51 -20.18 20.59
N GLU A 271 -5.14 -20.89 21.66
CA GLU A 271 -4.52 -20.31 22.86
C GLU A 271 -3.19 -19.61 22.58
N TYR A 272 -2.48 -19.98 21.51
CA TYR A 272 -1.21 -19.34 21.17
C TYR A 272 -1.35 -17.87 20.74
N ILE A 273 -2.56 -17.38 20.44
CA ILE A 273 -2.77 -15.94 20.15
C ILE A 273 -2.41 -15.09 21.38
N ASP A 274 -2.50 -15.65 22.58
CA ASP A 274 -2.09 -15.00 23.83
C ASP A 274 -0.57 -14.66 23.86
N ASN A 275 0.23 -15.27 22.99
CA ASN A 275 1.68 -15.01 22.88
C ASN A 275 2.04 -13.90 21.88
N PHE A 276 1.07 -13.24 21.25
CA PHE A 276 1.35 -12.15 20.32
C PHE A 276 1.58 -10.83 21.07
N GLU A 277 2.73 -10.69 21.72
CA GLU A 277 3.09 -9.55 22.59
C GLU A 277 2.94 -8.16 21.94
N LYS A 278 3.03 -8.09 20.60
CA LYS A 278 2.89 -6.85 19.82
C LYS A 278 1.45 -6.55 19.37
N LEU A 279 0.52 -7.48 19.59
CA LEU A 279 -0.87 -7.37 19.18
C LEU A 279 -1.55 -6.29 20.00
N PHE A 280 -2.04 -5.25 19.33
CA PHE A 280 -2.83 -4.20 19.97
C PHE A 280 -4.31 -4.26 19.57
N GLU A 281 -4.60 -4.81 18.38
CA GLU A 281 -5.97 -4.92 17.86
C GLU A 281 -6.28 -6.35 17.39
N LEU A 282 -7.36 -6.92 17.95
CA LEU A 282 -7.92 -8.19 17.53
C LEU A 282 -9.42 -8.03 17.23
N ASN A 283 -9.79 -8.23 15.97
CA ASN A 283 -11.15 -8.14 15.53
C ASN A 283 -11.70 -9.52 15.12
N LEU A 284 -12.71 -9.99 15.85
CA LEU A 284 -13.33 -11.32 15.76
C LEU A 284 -14.85 -11.23 15.55
N TYR A 285 -15.40 -10.06 15.22
CA TYR A 285 -16.85 -9.89 15.07
C TYR A 285 -17.49 -10.89 14.12
N ASP A 286 -18.77 -11.21 14.31
CA ASP A 286 -19.57 -12.10 13.46
C ASP A 286 -18.83 -13.42 13.15
N ASN A 287 -18.46 -14.15 14.19
CA ASN A 287 -17.93 -15.51 14.11
C ASN A 287 -18.83 -16.48 14.92
N LEU A 288 -18.40 -17.72 15.10
CA LEU A 288 -19.13 -18.77 15.83
C LEU A 288 -18.48 -19.08 17.19
N LEU A 289 -17.77 -18.12 17.79
CA LEU A 289 -17.03 -18.34 19.04
C LEU A 289 -17.98 -18.55 20.22
N SER A 290 -17.80 -19.66 20.94
CA SER A 290 -18.56 -19.97 22.16
C SER A 290 -17.96 -19.36 23.43
N SER A 291 -16.68 -18.97 23.37
CA SER A 291 -15.94 -18.31 24.45
C SER A 291 -14.97 -17.27 23.88
N PRO A 292 -14.69 -16.18 24.62
CA PRO A 292 -13.64 -15.24 24.22
C PRO A 292 -12.25 -15.86 24.41
N PRO A 293 -11.18 -15.28 23.83
CA PRO A 293 -9.81 -15.75 24.05
C PRO A 293 -9.39 -15.54 25.50
N GLN A 294 -8.68 -16.51 26.11
CA GLN A 294 -8.64 -16.69 27.56
C GLN A 294 -7.47 -16.01 28.31
N ASN A 295 -6.34 -15.65 27.66
CA ASN A 295 -5.17 -15.14 28.38
C ASN A 295 -4.57 -13.83 27.85
N PHE A 296 -5.38 -12.79 27.66
CA PHE A 296 -4.90 -11.42 27.38
C PHE A 296 -4.10 -10.75 28.51
N LYS A 297 -3.86 -11.42 29.65
CA LYS A 297 -3.20 -10.81 30.83
C LYS A 297 -1.75 -10.38 30.55
N THR A 298 -1.11 -10.94 29.53
CA THR A 298 0.29 -10.69 29.13
C THR A 298 0.42 -9.63 28.04
N LEU A 299 -0.68 -9.21 27.42
CA LEU A 299 -0.65 -8.30 26.28
C LEU A 299 -0.76 -6.85 26.77
N GLU A 300 0.37 -6.29 27.23
CA GLU A 300 0.44 -4.92 27.79
C GLU A 300 -0.03 -3.83 26.81
N ASN A 301 0.10 -4.07 25.51
CA ASN A 301 -0.26 -3.13 24.45
C ASN A 301 -1.66 -3.37 23.84
N PHE A 302 -2.42 -4.34 24.37
CA PHE A 302 -3.70 -4.74 23.78
C PHE A 302 -4.82 -3.75 24.12
N SER A 303 -5.32 -3.05 23.10
CA SER A 303 -6.24 -1.92 23.27
C SER A 303 -7.62 -2.15 22.68
N LEU A 304 -7.77 -3.04 21.68
CA LEU A 304 -9.05 -3.28 21.02
C LEU A 304 -9.34 -4.77 20.84
N LEU A 305 -10.48 -5.19 21.39
CA LEU A 305 -11.08 -6.50 21.16
C LEU A 305 -12.51 -6.33 20.66
N ASN A 306 -12.76 -6.76 19.43
CA ASN A 306 -14.13 -6.82 18.90
C ASN A 306 -14.59 -8.28 18.81
N ILE A 307 -15.63 -8.63 19.57
CA ILE A 307 -16.21 -9.98 19.62
C ILE A 307 -17.73 -9.94 19.38
N GLN A 308 -18.24 -8.84 18.84
CA GLN A 308 -19.67 -8.68 18.52
C GLN A 308 -20.18 -9.80 17.60
N GLY A 309 -21.45 -10.16 17.68
CA GLY A 309 -22.06 -11.15 16.78
C GLY A 309 -21.53 -12.58 16.96
N ASN A 310 -20.84 -12.87 18.08
CA ASN A 310 -20.46 -14.22 18.46
C ASN A 310 -21.42 -14.79 19.51
N PRO A 311 -21.68 -16.11 19.53
CA PRO A 311 -22.50 -16.79 20.54
C PRO A 311 -21.80 -16.93 21.92
N ILE A 312 -21.05 -15.90 22.35
CA ILE A 312 -20.35 -15.85 23.64
C ILE A 312 -21.37 -15.56 24.74
N ARG A 313 -21.53 -16.45 25.72
CA ARG A 313 -22.54 -16.26 26.79
C ARG A 313 -22.02 -15.51 28.01
N THR A 314 -20.73 -15.57 28.26
CA THR A 314 -20.11 -15.01 29.45
C THR A 314 -18.77 -14.36 29.10
N LEU A 315 -18.48 -13.25 29.76
CA LEU A 315 -17.16 -12.62 29.70
C LEU A 315 -16.37 -12.99 30.96
N PRO A 316 -15.09 -13.39 30.83
CA PRO A 316 -14.25 -13.64 31.97
C PRO A 316 -13.92 -12.34 32.71
N LYS A 317 -13.73 -12.46 34.03
CA LYS A 317 -13.55 -11.31 34.94
C LYS A 317 -12.41 -10.37 34.53
N TYR A 318 -11.35 -10.88 33.90
CA TYR A 318 -10.22 -10.04 33.48
C TYR A 318 -10.57 -9.11 32.30
N LEU A 319 -11.35 -9.57 31.31
CA LEU A 319 -11.81 -8.69 30.20
C LEU A 319 -12.72 -7.59 30.73
N ILE A 320 -13.62 -7.94 31.66
CA ILE A 320 -14.49 -6.96 32.34
C ILE A 320 -13.64 -5.93 33.09
N LYS A 321 -12.60 -6.39 33.82
CA LYS A 321 -11.66 -5.52 34.52
C LYS A 321 -10.91 -4.58 33.56
N MET A 322 -10.32 -5.12 32.49
CA MET A 322 -9.59 -4.33 31.48
C MET A 322 -10.48 -3.28 30.82
N TYR A 323 -11.73 -3.64 30.50
CA TYR A 323 -12.73 -2.70 29.97
C TYR A 323 -13.06 -1.60 30.99
N SER A 324 -13.35 -1.96 32.25
CA SER A 324 -13.67 -0.98 33.30
C SER A 324 -12.52 -0.02 33.65
N GLU A 325 -11.28 -0.43 33.39
CA GLU A 325 -10.08 0.38 33.56
C GLU A 325 -9.75 1.23 32.30
N ALA A 326 -10.63 1.23 31.29
CA ALA A 326 -10.42 1.86 29.98
C ALA A 326 -9.13 1.39 29.26
N ARG A 327 -8.61 0.21 29.63
CA ARG A 327 -7.44 -0.42 29.00
C ARG A 327 -7.81 -1.18 27.74
N LEU A 328 -9.09 -1.50 27.55
CA LEU A 328 -9.60 -2.27 26.44
C LEU A 328 -10.90 -1.68 25.91
N ILE A 329 -10.92 -1.33 24.64
CA ILE A 329 -12.17 -1.12 23.90
C ILE A 329 -12.72 -2.51 23.57
N LEU A 330 -13.87 -2.84 24.17
CA LEU A 330 -14.56 -4.11 23.98
C LEU A 330 -15.92 -3.88 23.34
N THR A 331 -16.14 -4.40 22.13
CA THR A 331 -17.47 -4.42 21.51
C THR A 331 -18.08 -5.81 21.67
N ASN A 332 -19.24 -5.87 22.35
CA ASN A 332 -20.01 -7.10 22.58
C ASN A 332 -21.50 -6.78 22.74
N GLU A 333 -22.39 -7.67 22.28
CA GLU A 333 -23.86 -7.52 22.37
C GLU A 333 -24.39 -7.37 23.81
N PHE A 334 -23.66 -7.88 24.81
CA PHE A 334 -24.02 -7.74 26.22
C PHE A 334 -23.78 -6.33 26.76
N LEU A 335 -22.88 -5.57 26.13
CA LEU A 335 -22.57 -4.19 26.53
C LEU A 335 -23.58 -3.21 25.91
N THR A 336 -24.07 -3.48 24.69
CA THR A 336 -25.08 -2.65 24.02
C THR A 336 -26.46 -2.74 24.68
N LYS A 337 -26.83 -3.88 25.29
CA LYS A 337 -28.10 -4.04 26.03
C LYS A 337 -28.16 -3.26 27.35
N LYS A 338 -27.04 -2.72 27.86
CA LYS A 338 -27.00 -1.96 29.12
C LYS A 338 -27.17 -0.44 28.97
N GLY A 339 -27.56 0.06 27.79
CA GLY A 339 -28.09 1.41 27.63
C GLY A 339 -27.06 2.52 27.42
N GLU A 340 -25.78 2.21 27.24
CA GLU A 340 -24.81 3.21 26.77
C GLU A 340 -24.70 3.16 25.25
N LYS A 341 -25.18 4.21 24.59
CA LYS A 341 -24.98 4.44 23.15
C LYS A 341 -23.47 4.61 22.89
N HIS A 342 -22.83 3.54 22.44
CA HIS A 342 -21.48 3.62 21.89
C HIS A 342 -21.54 3.30 20.39
N THR A 343 -20.93 4.19 19.62
CA THR A 343 -21.10 4.36 18.16
C THR A 343 -20.70 3.12 17.37
N TYR A 344 -21.65 2.69 16.54
CA TYR A 344 -21.52 1.65 15.52
C TYR A 344 -20.42 1.97 14.49
N PHE A 345 -19.82 0.91 13.93
CA PHE A 345 -19.17 0.94 12.62
C PHE A 345 -19.87 -0.11 11.74
N GLU A 346 -21.09 0.19 11.28
CA GLU A 346 -21.96 -0.76 10.58
C GLU A 346 -21.93 -0.63 9.04
N GLU A 347 -21.43 0.46 8.47
CA GLU A 347 -21.51 0.67 7.02
C GLU A 347 -20.17 0.52 6.26
N GLN A 348 -20.25 0.07 5.00
CA GLN A 348 -19.12 0.03 4.08
C GLN A 348 -18.49 1.41 3.87
N SER A 349 -19.26 2.49 4.10
CA SER A 349 -18.76 3.87 4.14
C SER A 349 -17.90 4.18 5.36
N ASP A 350 -18.05 3.45 6.47
CA ASP A 350 -17.23 3.62 7.67
C ASP A 350 -15.93 2.81 7.59
N ILE A 351 -15.95 1.70 6.87
CA ILE A 351 -14.74 1.03 6.37
C ILE A 351 -14.03 1.95 5.37
N GLU A 352 -14.72 2.65 4.48
CA GLU A 352 -14.13 3.71 3.63
C GLU A 352 -13.65 4.93 4.44
N LYS A 353 -14.24 5.25 5.60
CA LYS A 353 -13.68 6.25 6.54
C LYS A 353 -12.45 5.73 7.27
N LEU A 354 -12.39 4.44 7.63
CA LEU A 354 -11.17 3.79 8.11
C LEU A 354 -10.11 3.75 6.99
N TYR A 355 -10.47 3.43 5.75
CA TYR A 355 -9.59 3.51 4.60
C TYR A 355 -9.22 4.95 4.26
N LYS A 356 -10.05 5.96 4.52
CA LYS A 356 -9.69 7.41 4.44
C LYS A 356 -8.77 7.83 5.58
N TYR A 357 -8.95 7.25 6.76
CA TYR A 357 -8.04 7.34 7.90
C TYR A 357 -6.70 6.61 7.61
N TYR A 358 -6.69 5.65 6.68
CA TYR A 358 -5.50 5.00 6.10
C TYR A 358 -4.99 5.64 4.79
N GLU A 359 -5.80 6.41 4.02
CA GLU A 359 -5.36 7.24 2.88
C GLU A 359 -4.45 8.36 3.37
N LYS A 360 -4.48 8.66 4.67
CA LYS A 360 -3.47 9.39 5.41
C LYS A 360 -2.24 8.51 5.70
N SER A 361 -1.67 7.92 4.66
CA SER A 361 -0.32 7.34 4.73
C SER A 361 0.64 8.40 5.28
N PRO A 362 1.74 8.04 5.97
CA PRO A 362 2.72 9.02 6.44
C PRO A 362 3.21 9.96 5.33
N LYS A 363 3.21 9.47 4.08
CA LYS A 363 3.52 10.26 2.89
C LYS A 363 2.43 11.27 2.51
N ALA A 364 1.16 10.88 2.58
CA ALA A 364 0.04 11.79 2.36
C ALA A 364 -0.05 12.83 3.48
N LEU A 365 0.16 12.42 4.73
CA LEU A 365 0.27 13.31 5.88
C LEU A 365 1.44 14.29 5.75
N ALA A 366 2.62 13.82 5.32
CA ALA A 366 3.77 14.70 5.06
C ALA A 366 3.45 15.74 3.98
N THR A 367 2.82 15.32 2.88
CA THR A 367 2.44 16.20 1.77
C THR A 367 1.38 17.23 2.18
N GLN A 368 0.40 16.79 2.98
CA GLN A 368 -0.64 17.66 3.53
C GLN A 368 -0.08 18.63 4.58
N TYR A 369 0.86 18.17 5.42
CA TYR A 369 1.53 19.01 6.41
C TYR A 369 2.39 20.10 5.76
N ILE A 370 3.12 19.78 4.69
CA ILE A 370 3.90 20.77 3.92
C ILE A 370 3.00 21.84 3.29
N SER A 371 1.81 21.46 2.81
CA SER A 371 0.91 22.38 2.10
C SER A 371 0.00 23.18 3.04
N SER A 372 -0.45 22.59 4.15
CA SER A 372 -1.28 23.26 5.15
C SER A 372 -1.13 22.59 6.53
N PRO A 373 -0.15 23.01 7.35
CA PRO A 373 0.15 22.38 8.64
C PRO A 373 -1.04 22.39 9.61
N ALA A 374 -1.85 23.45 9.59
CA ALA A 374 -3.03 23.60 10.45
C ALA A 374 -4.20 22.68 10.06
N SER A 375 -4.15 22.04 8.89
CA SER A 375 -5.20 21.14 8.42
C SER A 375 -5.12 19.71 8.99
N LEU A 376 -4.01 19.37 9.66
CA LEU A 376 -3.85 18.10 10.36
C LEU A 376 -4.36 18.21 11.80
N THR A 377 -5.00 17.14 12.27
CA THR A 377 -5.32 16.97 13.70
C THR A 377 -4.06 16.65 14.52
N GLU A 378 -4.16 16.72 15.84
CA GLU A 378 -3.04 16.39 16.74
C GLU A 378 -2.60 14.92 16.59
N ASP A 379 -3.56 13.99 16.57
CA ASP A 379 -3.33 12.57 16.28
C ASP A 379 -2.63 12.32 14.93
N GLU A 380 -2.95 13.11 13.90
CA GLU A 380 -2.33 12.99 12.58
C GLU A 380 -0.89 13.50 12.56
N ARG A 381 -0.59 14.54 13.33
CA ARG A 381 0.78 15.01 13.55
C ARG A 381 1.59 13.98 14.33
N GLU A 382 1.02 13.38 15.37
CA GLU A 382 1.69 12.29 16.09
C GLU A 382 1.95 11.09 15.18
N ARG A 383 0.97 10.65 14.40
CA ARG A 383 1.19 9.56 13.42
C ARG A 383 2.29 9.90 12.42
N LEU A 384 2.36 11.13 11.94
CA LEU A 384 3.45 11.58 11.09
C LEU A 384 4.82 11.50 11.79
N VAL A 385 4.91 11.87 13.07
CA VAL A 385 6.13 11.79 13.87
C VAL A 385 6.58 10.34 14.09
N PHE A 386 5.65 9.43 14.37
CA PHE A 386 5.96 8.06 14.79
C PHE A 386 6.04 7.05 13.64
N GLU A 387 5.29 7.27 12.55
CA GLU A 387 5.14 6.29 11.46
C GLU A 387 5.89 6.71 10.18
N ALA A 388 6.39 7.94 10.08
CA ALA A 388 7.12 8.39 8.88
C ALA A 388 8.41 7.57 8.66
N SER A 389 8.56 7.05 7.44
CA SER A 389 9.81 6.44 7.00
C SER A 389 10.88 7.50 6.83
N SER A 390 12.13 7.06 6.73
CA SER A 390 13.26 7.94 6.44
C SER A 390 13.08 8.72 5.13
N SER A 391 12.25 8.24 4.20
CA SER A 391 11.95 8.97 2.96
C SER A 391 10.95 10.11 3.15
N GLU A 392 9.93 9.93 3.98
CA GLU A 392 8.97 11.00 4.31
C GLU A 392 9.58 12.08 5.21
N ILE A 393 10.42 11.69 6.17
CA ILE A 393 11.13 12.63 7.03
C ILE A 393 12.03 13.54 6.21
N LYS A 394 12.78 12.96 5.27
CA LYS A 394 13.63 13.75 4.37
C LYS A 394 12.81 14.69 3.49
N ILE A 395 11.58 14.33 3.14
CA ILE A 395 10.66 15.23 2.42
C ILE A 395 10.23 16.39 3.33
N LEU A 396 9.90 16.13 4.60
CA LEU A 396 9.58 17.18 5.58
C LEU A 396 10.77 18.12 5.80
N GLU A 397 11.96 17.59 6.09
CA GLU A 397 13.18 18.38 6.32
C GLU A 397 13.54 19.33 5.18
N ASN A 398 13.18 18.97 3.93
CA ASN A 398 13.44 19.78 2.75
C ASN A 398 12.37 20.85 2.48
N ASN A 399 11.20 20.76 3.11
CA ASN A 399 10.04 21.57 2.74
C ASN A 399 9.37 22.33 3.90
N VAL A 400 9.71 22.03 5.16
CA VAL A 400 9.29 22.82 6.34
C VAL A 400 10.51 23.42 7.07
N PRO A 401 10.35 24.55 7.79
CA PRO A 401 11.44 25.22 8.50
C PRO A 401 12.16 24.30 9.50
N SER A 402 13.46 24.51 9.69
CA SER A 402 14.30 23.65 10.55
C SER A 402 13.93 23.69 12.04
N ASN A 403 13.18 24.68 12.48
CA ASN A 403 12.62 24.87 13.83
C ASN A 403 11.13 24.48 13.94
N ASP A 404 10.60 23.73 12.96
CA ASP A 404 9.22 23.22 13.01
C ASP A 404 9.06 22.17 14.12
N ALA A 405 7.99 22.28 14.90
CA ALA A 405 7.74 21.43 16.07
C ALA A 405 7.65 19.94 15.72
N VAL A 406 7.10 19.57 14.55
CA VAL A 406 7.02 18.17 14.12
C VAL A 406 8.42 17.64 13.76
N LEU A 407 9.29 18.47 13.18
CA LEU A 407 10.68 18.09 12.91
C LEU A 407 11.52 17.98 14.20
N GLU A 408 11.31 18.85 15.18
CA GLU A 408 11.95 18.71 16.50
C GLU A 408 11.54 17.40 17.18
N MET A 409 10.25 17.08 17.18
CA MET A 409 9.74 15.81 17.74
C MET A 409 10.29 14.57 17.01
N ILE A 410 10.41 14.61 15.68
CA ILE A 410 11.03 13.53 14.89
C ILE A 410 12.50 13.36 15.26
N ARG A 411 13.24 14.46 15.39
CA ARG A 411 14.67 14.44 15.76
C ARG A 411 14.87 13.91 17.17
N ASP A 412 14.08 14.38 18.13
CA ASP A 412 14.18 13.93 19.53
C ASP A 412 13.92 12.42 19.67
N LYS A 413 12.97 11.87 18.92
CA LYS A 413 12.72 10.41 18.92
C LYS A 413 13.79 9.59 18.23
N ARG A 414 14.49 10.14 17.23
CA ARG A 414 15.56 9.46 16.49
C ARG A 414 16.95 9.74 17.04
N THR A 415 17.05 10.44 18.17
CA THR A 415 18.34 10.72 18.79
C THR A 415 18.67 9.64 19.83
N TYR A 416 19.72 8.86 19.57
CA TYR A 416 20.35 8.03 20.60
C TYR A 416 21.44 8.85 21.30
N ASN A 417 21.25 9.10 22.60
CA ASN A 417 22.24 9.82 23.41
C ASN A 417 23.36 8.85 23.83
N LEU A 418 24.58 9.10 23.37
CA LEU A 418 25.75 8.37 23.82
C LEU A 418 26.17 8.84 25.23
N PRO A 419 26.81 7.97 26.04
CA PRO A 419 27.24 8.29 27.41
C PRO A 419 28.20 9.49 27.54
N ASN A 420 28.87 9.88 26.46
CA ASN A 420 29.79 11.02 26.41
C ASN A 420 29.14 12.32 25.94
N GLY A 421 27.81 12.38 25.85
CA GLY A 421 27.05 13.57 25.46
C GLY A 421 26.96 13.80 23.95
N LEU A 422 27.48 12.88 23.13
CA LEU A 422 27.28 12.90 21.67
C LEU A 422 25.90 12.36 21.30
N LYS A 423 25.24 13.03 20.36
CA LYS A 423 23.93 12.64 19.83
C LYS A 423 24.10 11.91 18.50
N ILE A 424 23.64 10.66 18.39
CA ILE A 424 23.57 9.93 17.13
C ILE A 424 22.14 10.03 16.59
N TYR A 425 22.00 10.47 15.33
CA TYR A 425 20.73 10.42 14.62
C TYR A 425 20.58 9.04 13.95
N LEU A 426 19.55 8.28 14.35
CA LEU A 426 19.20 6.95 13.85
C LEU A 426 18.59 6.97 12.43
#